data_AF-A0A971P1J3-F1
#
_entry.id   AF-A0A971P1J3-F1
#
_cell.length_a   1.000
_cell.length_b   1.000
_cell.length_c   1.000
_cell.angle_alpha   90.00
_cell.angle_beta   90.00
_cell.angle_gamma   90.00
#
_symmetry.space_group_name_H-M   'P 1'
#
loop_
_entity.id
_entity.type
_entity.pdbx_description
1 polymer ?
#
loop_
_entity_poly.entity_id
_entity_poly.type
_entity_poly.pdbx_seq_one_letter_code
_entity_poly.pdbx_strand_id
1 'polypeptide(L)'
;MQKKRPAALALALLLACCLAGCAAEPAGADEQFPQFEFTHYTSGGSTETYPAVILFEESNSTFTCYQVAFLSCTCRDSLVNYYSVCYVELLNNKPSADLATIRAISFGDNMGLYGDSNPNYYKHEFTEEYMDEHFVQALVGVAQSDFDTWQGYGSQLQQVDADAVAGASVTTGNVTSMLKSLFKYHAAKYYA
;
A
#
# COMPACT_ATOMS: atom_id res chain seq x y z
N MET A 1 -5.24 12.01 79.01
CA MET A 1 -4.13 11.60 78.11
C MET A 1 -4.67 11.34 76.72
N GLN A 2 -3.94 11.80 75.70
CA GLN A 2 -4.39 12.06 74.32
C GLN A 2 -4.96 10.85 73.56
N LYS A 3 -6.14 10.99 72.95
CA LYS A 3 -6.64 10.12 71.86
C LYS A 3 -5.93 10.52 70.56
N LYS A 4 -4.92 9.77 70.13
CA LYS A 4 -4.25 9.97 68.84
C LYS A 4 -4.96 9.18 67.72
N ARG A 5 -5.78 9.93 66.96
CA ARG A 5 -6.09 9.86 65.52
C ARG A 5 -5.91 8.50 64.79
N PRO A 6 -7.01 7.75 64.50
CA PRO A 6 -7.00 6.65 63.52
C PRO A 6 -6.96 7.14 62.05
N ALA A 7 -7.14 8.44 61.81
CA ALA A 7 -7.23 9.01 60.46
C ALA A 7 -5.91 8.99 59.67
N ALA A 8 -4.75 8.96 60.35
CA ALA A 8 -3.46 8.99 59.68
C ALA A 8 -3.11 7.65 58.99
N LEU A 9 -3.59 6.53 59.51
CA LEU A 9 -3.30 5.20 58.96
C LEU A 9 -4.16 4.88 57.73
N ALA A 10 -5.42 5.32 57.74
CA ALA A 10 -6.32 5.16 56.59
C ALA A 10 -5.87 6.01 55.38
N LEU A 11 -5.37 7.22 55.63
CA LEU A 11 -4.87 8.09 54.56
C LEU A 11 -3.55 7.57 53.95
N ALA A 12 -2.70 6.93 54.74
CA ALA A 12 -1.46 6.31 54.26
C ALA A 12 -1.72 5.07 53.39
N LEU A 13 -2.75 4.26 53.70
CA LEU A 13 -3.13 3.12 52.86
C LEU A 13 -3.80 3.56 51.54
N LEU A 14 -4.63 4.60 51.56
CA LEU A 14 -5.24 5.15 50.34
C LEU A 14 -4.20 5.77 49.40
N LEU A 15 -3.16 6.42 49.94
CA LEU A 15 -2.05 6.95 49.14
C LEU A 15 -1.19 5.84 48.51
N ALA A 16 -1.02 4.70 49.19
CA ALA A 16 -0.25 3.57 48.68
C ALA A 16 -0.98 2.85 47.52
N CYS A 17 -2.32 2.80 47.55
CA CYS A 17 -3.11 2.23 46.44
C CYS A 17 -3.15 3.14 45.20
N CYS A 18 -2.91 4.46 45.34
CA CYS A 18 -2.82 5.37 44.20
C CYS A 18 -1.44 5.38 43.52
N LEU A 19 -0.41 4.82 44.15
CA LEU A 19 0.96 4.74 43.60
C LEU A 19 1.28 3.39 42.96
N ALA A 20 0.43 2.38 43.17
CA ALA A 20 0.39 1.18 42.34
C ALA A 20 -0.35 1.49 41.02
N GLY A 21 0.11 2.53 40.31
CA GLY A 21 -0.21 2.66 38.90
C GLY A 21 0.26 1.39 38.23
N CYS A 22 -0.65 0.68 37.57
CA CYS A 22 -0.29 -0.37 36.64
C CYS A 22 0.76 0.23 35.70
N ALA A 23 2.01 -0.15 35.89
CA ALA A 23 2.99 -0.08 34.82
C ALA A 23 2.50 -1.08 33.77
N ALA A 24 1.49 -0.66 33.00
CA ALA A 24 1.31 -1.21 31.68
C ALA A 24 2.65 -0.94 31.00
N GLU A 25 3.37 -2.00 30.69
CA GLU A 25 4.38 -1.94 29.64
C GLU A 25 3.73 -1.20 28.47
N PRO A 26 4.44 -0.27 27.80
CA PRO A 26 3.90 0.26 26.56
C PRO A 26 3.63 -0.96 25.70
N ALA A 27 2.34 -1.24 25.45
CA ALA A 27 1.96 -2.19 24.43
C ALA A 27 2.78 -1.75 23.22
N GLY A 28 3.73 -2.59 22.79
CA GLY A 28 4.47 -2.34 21.57
C GLY A 28 3.43 -1.94 20.55
N ALA A 29 3.59 -0.79 19.90
CA ALA A 29 2.61 -0.29 18.96
C ALA A 29 2.31 -1.43 17.99
N ASP A 30 1.16 -2.10 18.16
CA ASP A 30 0.71 -3.10 17.21
C ASP A 30 0.75 -2.39 15.87
N GLU A 31 1.49 -2.93 14.90
CA GLU A 31 1.48 -2.39 13.55
C GLU A 31 0.04 -2.42 13.08
N GLN A 32 -0.63 -1.28 13.16
CA GLN A 32 -2.07 -1.16 12.98
C GLN A 32 -2.50 -1.60 11.57
N PHE A 33 -1.57 -1.55 10.62
CA PHE A 33 -1.76 -1.95 9.23
C PHE A 33 -0.61 -2.84 8.75
N PRO A 34 -0.91 -3.97 8.09
CA PRO A 34 0.11 -4.79 7.43
C PRO A 34 0.89 -3.98 6.40
N GLN A 35 2.18 -4.28 6.25
CA GLN A 35 3.06 -3.62 5.29
C GLN A 35 3.83 -4.64 4.47
N PHE A 36 4.26 -4.24 3.28
CA PHE A 36 5.22 -4.96 2.47
C PHE A 36 6.16 -4.00 1.77
N GLU A 37 7.36 -4.46 1.44
CA GLU A 37 8.34 -3.67 0.72
C GLU A 37 8.18 -3.82 -0.80
N PHE A 38 8.38 -2.73 -1.53
CA PHE A 38 8.48 -2.74 -2.99
C PHE A 38 9.70 -1.95 -3.46
N THR A 39 10.18 -2.27 -4.66
CA THR A 39 11.24 -1.49 -5.30
C THR A 39 10.63 -0.21 -5.86
N HIS A 40 11.01 0.92 -5.30
CA HIS A 40 10.68 2.24 -5.82
C HIS A 40 11.77 2.72 -6.77
N TYR A 41 11.37 3.27 -7.90
CA TYR A 41 12.22 3.87 -8.90
C TYR A 41 12.10 5.38 -8.85
N THR A 42 13.25 6.05 -8.84
CA THR A 42 13.36 7.51 -8.95
C THR A 42 13.46 7.93 -10.42
N SER A 43 13.41 9.24 -10.68
CA SER A 43 13.67 9.77 -12.02
C SER A 43 15.06 9.35 -12.50
N GLY A 44 15.14 8.64 -13.63
CA GLY A 44 16.38 8.08 -14.16
C GLY A 44 16.63 6.62 -13.78
N GLY A 45 15.72 5.99 -13.02
CA GLY A 45 15.69 4.55 -12.79
C GLY A 45 16.53 4.04 -11.63
N SER A 46 17.08 4.92 -10.78
CA SER A 46 17.73 4.46 -9.54
C SER A 46 16.71 3.85 -8.58
N THR A 47 17.10 2.76 -7.95
CA THR A 47 16.23 1.94 -7.10
C THR A 47 16.40 2.25 -5.62
N GLU A 48 15.30 2.30 -4.90
CA GLU A 48 15.22 2.40 -3.45
C GLU A 48 14.15 1.42 -2.94
N THR A 49 14.21 1.02 -1.67
CA THR A 49 13.17 0.16 -1.07
C THR A 49 12.21 1.04 -0.28
N TYR A 50 10.92 0.94 -0.58
CA TYR A 50 9.87 1.71 0.09
C TYR A 50 8.82 0.77 0.68
N PRO A 51 8.22 1.16 1.82
CA PRO A 51 7.07 0.45 2.35
C PRO A 51 5.80 0.81 1.56
N ALA A 52 4.98 -0.19 1.31
CA ALA A 52 3.58 -0.05 0.96
C ALA A 52 2.73 -0.52 2.15
N VAL A 53 1.65 0.19 2.44
CA VAL A 53 0.78 -0.06 3.60
C VAL A 53 -0.57 -0.57 3.12
N ILE A 54 -1.04 -1.70 3.64
CA ILE A 54 -2.36 -2.26 3.36
C ILE A 54 -3.37 -1.59 4.30
N LEU A 55 -4.14 -0.64 3.77
CA LEU A 55 -5.17 0.10 4.52
C LEU A 55 -6.44 -0.74 4.73
N PHE A 56 -6.72 -1.63 3.78
CA PHE A 56 -7.87 -2.52 3.80
C PHE A 56 -7.49 -3.86 3.16
N GLU A 57 -7.92 -4.95 3.78
CA GLU A 57 -7.81 -6.30 3.23
C GLU A 57 -9.04 -7.11 3.64
N GLU A 58 -9.77 -7.65 2.67
CA GLU A 58 -10.91 -8.54 2.93
C GLU A 58 -10.96 -9.63 1.85
N SER A 59 -11.16 -10.87 2.28
CA SER A 59 -11.14 -12.04 1.40
C SER A 59 -12.48 -12.77 1.37
N ASN A 60 -12.86 -13.25 0.20
CA ASN A 60 -13.94 -14.23 0.03
C ASN A 60 -13.44 -15.45 -0.75
N SER A 61 -14.34 -16.36 -1.12
CA SER A 61 -14.02 -17.61 -1.84
C SER A 61 -13.53 -17.44 -3.28
N THR A 62 -13.42 -16.21 -3.80
CA THR A 62 -13.10 -15.94 -5.21
C THR A 62 -11.96 -14.94 -5.37
N PHE A 63 -11.92 -13.91 -4.53
CA PHE A 63 -10.88 -12.89 -4.58
C PHE A 63 -10.59 -12.31 -3.19
N THR A 64 -9.41 -11.71 -3.08
CA THR A 64 -9.05 -10.83 -1.97
C THR A 64 -8.99 -9.40 -2.48
N CYS A 65 -9.66 -8.50 -1.76
CA CYS A 65 -9.69 -7.07 -2.01
C CYS A 65 -8.63 -6.37 -1.16
N TYR A 66 -7.95 -5.39 -1.74
CA TYR A 66 -6.94 -4.57 -1.08
C TYR A 66 -7.15 -3.08 -1.35
N GLN A 67 -6.85 -2.25 -0.36
CA GLN A 67 -6.45 -0.85 -0.57
C GLN A 67 -5.01 -0.66 -0.10
N VAL A 68 -4.13 -0.24 -1.00
CA VAL A 68 -2.69 -0.13 -0.74
C VAL A 68 -2.24 1.31 -0.90
N ALA A 69 -1.70 1.89 0.17
CA ALA A 69 -1.05 3.20 0.16
C ALA A 69 0.44 3.07 -0.14
N PHE A 70 0.94 3.82 -1.12
CA PHE A 70 2.35 3.80 -1.52
C PHE A 70 2.76 5.12 -2.22
N LEU A 71 4.06 5.38 -2.31
CA LEU A 71 4.60 6.50 -3.09
C LEU A 71 4.80 6.09 -4.55
N SER A 72 4.09 6.75 -5.47
CA SER A 72 4.15 6.44 -6.91
C SER A 72 5.22 7.24 -7.66
N CYS A 73 5.51 8.47 -7.26
CA CYS A 73 6.66 9.25 -7.72
C CYS A 73 7.19 10.04 -6.52
N THR A 74 8.49 10.29 -6.49
CA THR A 74 9.13 11.28 -5.59
C THR A 74 9.85 12.37 -6.38
N CYS A 75 9.60 12.37 -7.69
CA CYS A 75 10.25 13.13 -8.73
C CYS A 75 9.60 14.50 -9.00
N ARG A 76 8.57 14.86 -8.23
CA ARG A 76 7.77 16.09 -8.36
C ARG A 76 7.61 16.76 -7.00
N ASP A 77 7.31 18.05 -7.05
CA ASP A 77 7.05 18.86 -5.87
C ASP A 77 5.85 18.31 -5.08
N SER A 78 5.94 18.35 -3.75
CA SER A 78 4.88 17.95 -2.82
C SER A 78 3.54 18.66 -3.01
N LEU A 79 3.49 19.80 -3.70
CA LEU A 79 2.25 20.49 -4.06
C LEU A 79 1.37 19.68 -5.02
N VAL A 80 1.97 18.75 -5.76
CA VAL A 80 1.30 17.97 -6.82
C VAL A 80 1.64 16.49 -6.74
N ASN A 81 2.17 16.01 -5.61
CA ASN A 81 2.64 14.65 -5.46
C ASN A 81 2.44 14.18 -4.02
N TYR A 82 1.59 13.15 -3.87
CA TYR A 82 1.08 12.60 -2.64
C TYR A 82 1.25 11.08 -2.65
N TYR A 83 0.90 10.44 -1.53
CA TYR A 83 0.69 8.99 -1.55
C TYR A 83 -0.45 8.63 -2.49
N SER A 84 -0.23 7.62 -3.33
CA SER A 84 -1.30 6.97 -4.07
C SER A 84 -1.97 5.94 -3.18
N VAL A 85 -3.28 5.77 -3.36
CA VAL A 85 -4.04 4.65 -2.80
C VAL A 85 -4.59 3.82 -3.96
N CYS A 86 -4.08 2.60 -4.12
CA CYS A 86 -4.53 1.67 -5.14
C CYS A 86 -5.57 0.72 -4.54
N TYR A 87 -6.78 0.71 -5.10
CA TYR A 87 -7.71 -0.38 -4.91
C TYR A 87 -7.38 -1.50 -5.89
N VAL A 88 -7.28 -2.73 -5.41
CA VAL A 88 -7.06 -3.89 -6.29
C VAL A 88 -7.69 -5.15 -5.73
N GLU A 89 -8.28 -5.95 -6.61
CA GLU A 89 -8.79 -7.28 -6.30
C GLU A 89 -7.94 -8.33 -7.00
N LEU A 90 -7.45 -9.30 -6.23
CA LEU A 90 -6.67 -10.43 -6.74
C LEU A 90 -7.47 -11.72 -6.63
N LEU A 91 -7.58 -12.49 -7.72
CA LEU A 91 -8.20 -13.81 -7.69
C LEU A 91 -7.40 -14.77 -6.80
N ASN A 92 -8.06 -15.30 -5.78
CA ASN A 92 -7.46 -16.16 -4.76
C ASN A 92 -7.91 -17.64 -4.87
N ASN A 93 -8.70 -17.95 -5.90
CA ASN A 93 -9.28 -19.26 -6.14
C ASN A 93 -8.62 -20.03 -7.28
N LYS A 94 -7.44 -19.58 -7.72
CA LYS A 94 -6.69 -20.21 -8.80
C LYS A 94 -5.99 -21.46 -8.29
N PRO A 95 -5.63 -22.41 -9.16
CA PRO A 95 -4.93 -23.63 -8.74
C PRO A 95 -3.55 -23.37 -8.10
N SER A 96 -2.95 -22.20 -8.38
CA SER A 96 -1.62 -21.83 -7.92
C SER A 96 -1.45 -20.30 -7.94
N ALA A 97 -0.49 -19.81 -7.15
CA ALA A 97 -0.25 -18.38 -6.96
C ALA A 97 0.18 -17.67 -8.26
N ASP A 98 0.99 -18.32 -9.10
CA ASP A 98 1.43 -17.78 -10.40
C ASP A 98 0.27 -17.48 -11.35
N LEU A 99 -0.87 -18.16 -11.17
CA LEU A 99 -2.11 -17.93 -11.92
C LEU A 99 -3.04 -16.92 -11.27
N ALA A 100 -2.75 -16.42 -10.05
CA ALA A 100 -3.49 -15.33 -9.44
C ALA A 100 -3.49 -14.11 -10.37
N THR A 101 -4.62 -13.45 -10.52
CA THR A 101 -4.84 -12.45 -11.56
C THR A 101 -5.52 -11.22 -10.98
N ILE A 102 -5.21 -10.04 -11.53
CA ILE A 102 -5.97 -8.82 -11.22
C ILE A 102 -7.40 -8.97 -11.77
N ARG A 103 -8.40 -8.96 -10.88
CA ARG A 103 -9.82 -8.96 -11.24
C ARG A 103 -10.32 -7.54 -11.51
N ALA A 104 -9.90 -6.59 -10.68
CA ALA A 104 -10.23 -5.18 -10.79
C ALA A 104 -9.11 -4.34 -10.16
N ILE A 105 -8.93 -3.13 -10.65
CA ILE A 105 -7.97 -2.15 -10.12
C ILE A 105 -8.49 -0.73 -10.37
N SER A 106 -8.31 0.17 -9.40
CA SER A 106 -8.71 1.57 -9.53
C SER A 106 -7.90 2.49 -8.60
N PHE A 107 -7.66 3.71 -9.06
CA PHE A 107 -7.15 4.83 -8.25
C PHE A 107 -8.21 5.91 -8.03
N GLY A 108 -9.42 5.73 -8.56
CA GLY A 108 -10.51 6.71 -8.53
C GLY A 108 -11.78 6.16 -7.86
N ASP A 109 -12.94 6.73 -8.23
CA ASP A 109 -14.28 6.27 -7.85
C ASP A 109 -14.52 6.04 -6.33
N ASN A 110 -13.87 6.84 -5.48
CA ASN A 110 -13.83 6.67 -4.01
C ASN A 110 -13.22 5.35 -3.52
N MET A 111 -12.56 4.59 -4.41
CA MET A 111 -11.88 3.35 -4.10
C MET A 111 -10.39 3.57 -3.88
N GLY A 112 -9.82 4.61 -4.50
CA GLY A 112 -8.42 4.96 -4.39
C GLY A 112 -8.15 6.46 -4.42
N LEU A 113 -6.87 6.79 -4.60
CA LEU A 113 -6.38 8.13 -4.86
C LEU A 113 -5.21 8.03 -5.85
N TYR A 114 -5.33 8.71 -6.99
CA TYR A 114 -4.20 8.93 -7.88
C TYR A 114 -3.28 10.01 -7.31
N GLY A 115 -2.20 9.58 -6.64
CA GLY A 115 -1.32 10.46 -5.87
C GLY A 115 -0.26 11.20 -6.70
N ASP A 116 -0.13 10.93 -7.99
CA ASP A 116 0.80 11.67 -8.86
C ASP A 116 0.17 12.98 -9.38
N SER A 117 0.98 13.79 -10.06
CA SER A 117 0.52 15.00 -10.75
C SER A 117 -0.60 14.69 -11.73
N ASN A 118 -1.72 15.41 -11.60
CA ASN A 118 -2.88 15.32 -12.48
C ASN A 118 -3.25 16.73 -13.02
N PRO A 119 -3.03 17.03 -14.31
CA PRO A 119 -2.29 16.21 -15.27
C PRO A 119 -0.79 16.17 -14.98
N ASN A 120 -0.07 15.26 -15.64
CA ASN A 120 1.39 15.25 -15.64
C ASN A 120 1.95 16.60 -16.11
N TYR A 121 2.95 17.10 -15.40
CA TYR A 121 3.53 18.42 -15.67
C TYR A 121 4.19 18.56 -17.05
N TYR A 122 4.78 17.47 -17.59
CA TYR A 122 5.47 17.50 -18.88
C TYR A 122 4.59 17.08 -20.06
N LYS A 123 3.51 16.36 -19.78
CA LYS A 123 2.55 15.85 -20.76
C LYS A 123 1.15 16.09 -20.23
N HIS A 124 0.57 17.25 -20.55
CA HIS A 124 -0.73 17.65 -20.01
C HIS A 124 -1.87 16.73 -20.44
N GLU A 125 -1.69 15.91 -21.48
CA GLU A 125 -2.63 14.86 -21.85
C GLU A 125 -2.69 13.70 -20.83
N PHE A 126 -1.65 13.50 -20.01
CA PHE A 126 -1.63 12.44 -19.01
C PHE A 126 -2.37 12.91 -17.76
N THR A 127 -3.70 12.97 -17.88
CA THR A 127 -4.60 13.10 -16.73
C THR A 127 -4.74 11.76 -16.01
N GLU A 128 -5.38 11.76 -14.84
CA GLU A 128 -5.78 10.54 -14.16
C GLU A 128 -6.64 9.64 -15.06
N GLU A 129 -7.60 10.20 -15.78
CA GLU A 129 -8.47 9.45 -16.69
C GLU A 129 -7.69 8.84 -17.86
N TYR A 130 -6.73 9.58 -18.42
CA TYR A 130 -5.85 9.05 -19.46
C TYR A 130 -5.02 7.87 -18.94
N MET A 131 -4.44 8.02 -17.76
CA MET A 131 -3.62 6.96 -17.16
C MET A 131 -4.48 5.78 -16.70
N ASP A 132 -5.73 6.00 -16.32
CA ASP A 132 -6.66 4.91 -16.05
C ASP A 132 -6.91 4.09 -17.32
N GLU A 133 -7.30 4.74 -18.41
CA GLU A 133 -7.61 4.10 -19.69
C GLU A 133 -6.40 3.37 -20.31
N HIS A 134 -5.25 4.03 -20.36
CA HIS A 134 -4.09 3.55 -21.13
C HIS A 134 -3.09 2.73 -20.31
N PHE A 135 -3.21 2.71 -18.98
CA PHE A 135 -2.30 1.96 -18.12
C PHE A 135 -3.03 1.11 -17.09
N VAL A 136 -3.83 1.71 -16.20
CA VAL A 136 -4.40 1.00 -15.05
C VAL A 136 -5.34 -0.12 -15.49
N GLN A 137 -6.28 0.18 -16.39
CA GLN A 137 -7.24 -0.81 -16.88
C GLN A 137 -6.60 -1.89 -17.75
N ALA A 138 -5.46 -1.61 -18.39
CA ALA A 138 -4.69 -2.62 -19.11
C ALA A 138 -4.09 -3.71 -18.21
N LEU A 139 -4.03 -3.47 -16.89
CA LEU A 139 -3.55 -4.45 -15.90
C LEU A 139 -4.64 -5.46 -15.48
N VAL A 140 -5.91 -5.20 -15.79
CA VAL A 140 -6.99 -6.15 -15.51
C VAL A 140 -6.76 -7.43 -16.32
N GLY A 141 -6.82 -8.58 -15.65
CA GLY A 141 -6.56 -9.88 -16.28
C GLY A 141 -5.09 -10.28 -16.36
N VAL A 142 -4.15 -9.44 -15.88
CA VAL A 142 -2.72 -9.80 -15.83
C VAL A 142 -2.45 -10.71 -14.64
N ALA A 143 -1.70 -11.79 -14.87
CA ALA A 143 -1.39 -12.81 -13.88
C ALA A 143 -0.06 -12.53 -13.15
N GLN A 144 0.11 -13.10 -11.96
CA GLN A 144 1.35 -12.98 -11.20
C GLN A 144 2.58 -13.38 -12.03
N SER A 145 2.48 -14.44 -12.85
CA SER A 145 3.58 -14.88 -13.73
C SER A 145 4.09 -13.78 -14.67
N ASP A 146 3.20 -12.89 -15.14
CA ASP A 146 3.58 -11.78 -16.01
C ASP A 146 4.37 -10.72 -15.23
N PHE A 147 3.91 -10.38 -14.02
CA PHE A 147 4.65 -9.50 -13.11
C PHE A 147 6.02 -10.07 -12.74
N ASP A 148 6.13 -11.39 -12.56
CA ASP A 148 7.39 -12.05 -12.22
C ASP A 148 8.43 -11.93 -13.35
N THR A 149 7.99 -11.94 -14.60
CA THR A 149 8.86 -11.78 -15.79
C THR A 149 9.09 -10.33 -16.22
N TRP A 150 8.39 -9.36 -15.63
CA TRP A 150 8.61 -7.94 -15.89
C TRP A 150 10.06 -7.50 -15.59
N GLN A 151 10.65 -6.74 -16.53
CA GLN A 151 12.08 -6.40 -16.52
C GLN A 151 12.41 -5.14 -15.69
N GLY A 152 11.41 -4.54 -15.04
CA GLY A 152 11.60 -3.36 -14.19
C GLY A 152 11.48 -2.03 -14.94
N TYR A 153 12.03 -0.98 -14.34
CA TYR A 153 11.91 0.40 -14.82
C TYR A 153 12.22 0.58 -16.31
N GLY A 154 11.36 1.34 -16.99
CA GLY A 154 11.49 1.61 -18.42
C GLY A 154 10.93 0.50 -19.34
N SER A 155 10.60 -0.67 -18.79
CA SER A 155 9.84 -1.71 -19.50
C SER A 155 8.38 -1.73 -19.08
N GLN A 156 7.50 -2.25 -19.93
CA GLN A 156 6.09 -2.43 -19.64
C GLN A 156 5.71 -3.91 -19.70
N LEU A 157 4.61 -4.25 -19.03
CA LEU A 157 3.93 -5.53 -19.24
C LEU A 157 3.38 -5.57 -20.67
N GLN A 158 3.26 -6.76 -21.25
CA GLN A 158 2.88 -6.94 -22.66
C GLN A 158 1.53 -6.30 -23.01
N GLN A 159 0.62 -6.23 -22.03
CA GLN A 159 -0.73 -5.71 -22.16
C GLN A 159 -0.78 -4.17 -22.21
N VAL A 160 0.29 -3.50 -21.75
CA VAL A 160 0.39 -2.04 -21.72
C VAL A 160 1.06 -1.56 -23.00
N ASP A 161 0.40 -0.64 -23.72
CA ASP A 161 1.01 0.05 -24.85
C ASP A 161 2.13 0.98 -24.35
N ALA A 162 3.38 0.59 -24.62
CA ALA A 162 4.55 1.32 -24.18
C ALA A 162 4.62 2.74 -24.76
N ASP A 163 4.07 2.97 -25.96
CA ASP A 163 4.08 4.29 -26.59
C ASP A 163 3.04 5.22 -25.94
N ALA A 164 1.89 4.67 -25.54
CA ALA A 164 0.84 5.43 -24.84
C ALA A 164 1.31 5.96 -23.48
N VAL A 165 2.15 5.19 -22.77
CA VAL A 165 2.68 5.58 -21.44
C VAL A 165 4.10 6.15 -21.49
N ALA A 166 4.66 6.36 -22.68
CA ALA A 166 6.01 6.90 -22.83
C ALA A 166 6.11 8.28 -22.16
N GLY A 167 6.99 8.44 -21.17
CA GLY A 167 7.12 9.66 -20.38
C GLY A 167 6.48 9.61 -18.98
N ALA A 168 5.73 8.55 -18.66
CA ALA A 168 5.21 8.25 -17.31
C ALA A 168 5.95 7.08 -16.63
N SER A 169 7.21 6.83 -16.99
CA SER A 169 7.95 5.62 -16.59
C SER A 169 8.14 5.45 -15.08
N VAL A 170 8.18 6.55 -14.31
CA VAL A 170 8.27 6.49 -12.85
C VAL A 170 6.96 5.95 -12.26
N THR A 171 5.84 6.57 -12.63
CA THR A 171 4.50 6.18 -12.18
C THR A 171 4.19 4.74 -12.58
N THR A 172 4.34 4.39 -13.86
CA THR A 172 4.02 3.03 -14.35
C THR A 172 4.95 1.98 -13.74
N GLY A 173 6.24 2.29 -13.59
CA GLY A 173 7.21 1.42 -12.95
C GLY A 173 6.87 1.15 -11.48
N ASN A 174 6.53 2.19 -10.72
CA ASN A 174 6.26 2.05 -9.28
C ASN A 174 4.92 1.37 -8.99
N VAL A 175 3.88 1.65 -9.78
CA VAL A 175 2.62 0.88 -9.71
C VAL A 175 2.87 -0.60 -10.00
N THR A 176 3.60 -0.91 -11.08
CA THR A 176 3.89 -2.30 -11.47
C THR A 176 4.73 -3.03 -10.42
N SER A 177 5.73 -2.35 -9.85
CA SER A 177 6.59 -2.88 -8.78
C SER A 177 5.83 -3.14 -7.48
N MET A 178 4.95 -2.20 -7.09
CA MET A 178 4.07 -2.36 -5.93
C MET A 178 3.14 -3.56 -6.12
N LEU A 179 2.49 -3.69 -7.28
CA LEU A 179 1.61 -4.82 -7.58
C LEU A 179 2.37 -6.16 -7.58
N LYS A 180 3.60 -6.19 -8.13
CA LYS A 180 4.47 -7.37 -8.06
C LYS A 180 4.74 -7.80 -6.62
N SER A 181 5.03 -6.85 -5.73
CA SER A 181 5.21 -7.15 -4.30
C SER A 181 3.89 -7.55 -3.62
N LEU A 182 2.76 -6.94 -3.99
CA LEU A 182 1.44 -7.32 -3.48
C LEU A 182 1.09 -8.77 -3.86
N PHE A 183 1.40 -9.21 -5.09
CA PHE A 183 1.23 -10.61 -5.48
C PHE A 183 2.04 -11.55 -4.60
N LYS A 184 3.29 -11.20 -4.26
CA LYS A 184 4.10 -12.00 -3.32
C LYS A 184 3.50 -12.06 -1.93
N TYR A 185 3.01 -10.92 -1.42
CA TYR A 185 2.29 -10.86 -0.16
C TYR A 185 1.04 -11.76 -0.19
N HIS A 186 0.24 -11.65 -1.26
CA HIS A 186 -0.97 -12.42 -1.47
C HIS A 186 -0.67 -13.93 -1.54
N ALA A 187 0.33 -14.33 -2.33
CA ALA A 187 0.77 -15.71 -2.47
C ALA A 187 1.17 -16.33 -1.12
N ALA A 188 1.96 -15.60 -0.33
CA ALA A 188 2.41 -16.05 0.98
C ALA A 188 1.27 -16.28 1.99
N LYS A 189 0.11 -15.66 1.78
CA LYS A 189 -1.03 -15.72 2.71
C LYS A 189 -2.16 -16.65 2.24
N TYR A 190 -2.45 -16.67 0.95
CA TYR A 190 -3.61 -17.39 0.39
C TYR A 190 -3.24 -18.66 -0.38
N TYR A 191 -1.95 -18.91 -0.63
CA TYR A 191 -1.46 -20.07 -1.39
C TYR A 191 -0.33 -20.84 -0.67
N ALA A 192 -0.09 -20.55 0.61
CA ALA A 192 0.92 -21.21 1.44
C ALA A 192 0.43 -22.54 2.04
#